data_AF-A0A937IHC7-F1
#
_entry.id   AF-A0A937IHC7-F1
#
_cell.length_a   1.000
_cell.length_b   1.000
_cell.length_c   1.000
_cell.angle_alpha   90.00
_cell.angle_beta   90.00
_cell.angle_gamma   90.00
#
_symmetry.space_group_name_H-M   'P 1'
#
loop_
_entity.id
_entity.type
_entity.pdbx_description
1 polymer ?
#
loop_
_entity_poly.entity_id
_entity_poly.type
_entity_poly.pdbx_seq_one_letter_code
_entity_poly.pdbx_strand_id
1 'polypeptide(L)'
;MSYFIKLFFYFTLMSSSIVHASDTKAGLPQLDLSTYPSLMFWAVISLIIGYFLMSFLVAPNIKSILNLRETNIQNDLVKAKASTQENEKIKQEIIDHQKDIKLRSQKLINEALSDSKLSIEKTEHDIAKKINSKISKADKNIQELQKDIISDIVNSADEIIIEIVKKFTNINHDKANLKQVVKAASKNILTEK
;
A
#
# COMPACT_ATOMS: atom_id res chain seq x y z
N MET A 1 -9.25 19.49 -55.94
CA MET A 1 -9.72 18.49 -56.92
C MET A 1 -10.93 18.93 -57.74
N SER A 2 -11.99 19.52 -57.15
CA SER A 2 -13.19 19.91 -57.90
C SER A 2 -12.95 20.95 -59.01
N TYR A 3 -12.04 21.91 -58.81
CA TYR A 3 -11.71 22.92 -59.83
C TYR A 3 -10.93 22.38 -61.03
N PHE A 4 -10.12 21.34 -60.82
CA PHE A 4 -9.32 20.76 -61.89
C PHE A 4 -10.18 19.95 -62.87
N ILE A 5 -11.13 19.18 -62.34
CA ILE A 5 -12.14 18.48 -63.12
C ILE A 5 -13.06 19.46 -63.84
N LYS A 6 -13.48 20.55 -63.19
CA LYS A 6 -14.30 21.60 -63.83
C LYS A 6 -13.54 22.37 -64.91
N LEU A 7 -12.25 22.65 -64.72
CA LEU A 7 -11.41 23.30 -65.72
C LEU A 7 -11.12 22.38 -66.91
N PHE A 8 -10.92 21.08 -66.66
CA PHE A 8 -10.79 20.07 -67.70
C PHE A 8 -12.09 19.94 -68.51
N PHE A 9 -13.25 19.89 -67.84
CA PHE A 9 -14.56 19.82 -68.50
C PHE A 9 -14.88 21.10 -69.30
N TYR A 10 -14.47 22.27 -68.79
CA TYR A 10 -14.65 23.56 -69.48
C TYR A 10 -13.71 23.71 -70.68
N PHE A 11 -12.47 23.22 -70.57
CA PHE A 11 -11.50 23.18 -71.66
C PHE A 11 -11.93 22.20 -72.78
N THR A 12 -12.53 21.06 -72.42
CA THR A 12 -13.13 20.13 -73.39
C THR A 12 -14.38 20.71 -74.06
N LEU A 13 -15.15 21.57 -73.38
CA LEU A 13 -16.35 22.22 -73.95
C LEU A 13 -16.02 23.41 -74.88
N MET A 14 -14.86 24.06 -74.70
CA MET A 14 -14.45 25.24 -75.46
C MET A 14 -13.55 24.95 -76.67
N SER A 15 -13.13 23.70 -76.88
CA SER A 15 -12.26 23.33 -78.00
C SER A 15 -13.01 22.90 -79.27
N SER A 16 -14.33 23.12 -79.36
CA SER A 16 -15.13 22.87 -80.57
C SER A 16 -15.00 23.99 -81.61
N SER A 17 -13.76 24.38 -81.95
CA SER A 17 -13.50 25.09 -83.21
C SER A 17 -13.35 24.05 -84.33
N ILE A 18 -14.36 24.02 -85.21
CA ILE A 18 -14.41 23.23 -86.43
C ILE A 18 -13.22 23.61 -87.33
N VAL A 19 -12.26 22.70 -87.47
CA VAL A 19 -11.24 22.79 -88.52
C VAL A 19 -11.98 22.67 -89.86
N HIS A 20 -12.02 23.77 -90.62
CA HIS A 20 -12.52 23.78 -91.98
C HIS A 20 -11.46 23.14 -92.88
N ALA A 21 -11.73 21.93 -93.36
CA ALA A 21 -10.94 21.31 -94.41
C ALA A 21 -11.31 21.95 -95.76
N SER A 22 -10.36 22.63 -96.42
CA SER A 22 -10.50 23.11 -97.80
C SER A 22 -10.36 21.95 -98.79
N ASP A 23 -11.28 21.87 -99.75
CA ASP A 23 -11.37 20.86 -100.81
C ASP A 23 -10.07 20.67 -101.62
N THR A 24 -9.45 19.49 -101.53
CA THR A 24 -8.77 18.82 -102.66
C THR A 24 -8.78 17.29 -102.49
N LYS A 25 -9.45 16.60 -103.42
CA LYS A 25 -9.44 15.14 -103.72
C LYS A 25 -8.30 14.30 -103.12
N ALA A 26 -8.64 13.31 -102.27
CA ALA A 26 -8.47 11.85 -102.48
C ALA A 26 -8.60 11.03 -101.18
N GLY A 27 -9.48 10.01 -101.17
CA GLY A 27 -9.53 8.96 -100.13
C GLY A 27 -10.59 9.16 -99.04
N LEU A 28 -10.97 8.06 -98.35
CA LEU A 28 -11.83 8.12 -97.16
C LEU A 28 -11.20 9.11 -96.16
N PRO A 29 -11.93 10.12 -95.65
CA PRO A 29 -11.37 11.19 -94.84
C PRO A 29 -10.72 10.71 -93.52
N GLN A 30 -10.97 9.46 -93.11
CA GLN A 30 -10.33 8.83 -91.94
C GLN A 30 -8.92 8.27 -92.21
N LEU A 31 -8.50 8.11 -93.47
CA LEU A 31 -7.18 7.60 -93.87
C LEU A 31 -6.27 8.70 -94.45
N ASP A 32 -6.61 9.96 -94.24
CA ASP A 32 -5.76 11.08 -94.65
C ASP A 32 -4.58 11.24 -93.69
N LEU A 33 -3.46 10.60 -94.06
CA LEU A 33 -2.20 10.61 -93.32
C LEU A 33 -1.55 12.00 -93.21
N SER A 34 -2.02 13.01 -93.95
CA SER A 34 -1.46 14.36 -93.91
C SER A 34 -1.72 15.09 -92.58
N THR A 35 -2.77 14.72 -91.85
CA THR A 35 -3.16 15.38 -90.58
C THR A 35 -2.55 14.71 -89.33
N TYR A 36 -2.11 13.45 -89.44
CA TYR A 36 -1.53 12.68 -88.33
C TYR A 36 -0.27 13.32 -87.70
N PRO A 37 0.67 13.92 -88.46
CA PRO A 37 1.84 14.59 -87.88
C PRO A 37 1.48 15.74 -86.95
N SER A 38 0.48 16.56 -87.31
CA SER A 38 -0.01 17.67 -86.48
C SER A 38 -0.66 17.16 -85.20
N LEU A 39 -1.50 16.11 -85.30
CA LEU A 39 -2.12 15.49 -84.13
C LEU A 39 -1.07 14.92 -83.17
N MET A 40 -0.04 14.25 -83.70
CA MET A 40 1.06 13.71 -82.89
C MET A 40 1.89 14.83 -82.24
N PHE A 41 2.15 15.94 -82.94
CA PHE A 41 2.84 17.09 -82.38
C PHE A 41 2.10 17.66 -81.17
N TRP A 42 0.79 17.91 -81.29
CA TRP A 42 -0.02 18.42 -80.17
C TRP A 42 -0.22 17.38 -79.05
N ALA A 43 -0.32 16.09 -79.39
CA ALA A 43 -0.36 15.01 -78.40
C ALA A 43 0.93 14.99 -77.55
N VAL A 44 2.10 15.11 -78.17
CA VAL A 44 3.38 15.18 -77.46
C VAL A 44 3.45 16.45 -76.61
N ILE A 45 3.07 17.61 -77.16
CA ILE A 45 3.06 18.88 -76.41
C ILE A 45 2.17 18.79 -75.15
N SER A 46 0.95 18.28 -75.29
CA SER A 46 -0.02 18.16 -74.20
C SER A 46 0.41 17.14 -73.16
N LEU A 47 1.04 16.04 -73.58
CA LEU A 47 1.60 15.04 -72.69
C LEU A 47 2.76 15.60 -71.88
N ILE A 48 3.65 16.38 -72.50
CA ILE A 48 4.76 17.06 -71.80
C ILE A 48 4.20 18.06 -70.78
N ILE A 49 3.24 18.90 -71.17
CA ILE A 49 2.60 19.86 -70.27
C ILE A 49 1.92 19.15 -69.09
N GLY A 50 1.17 18.07 -69.36
CA GLY A 50 0.54 17.25 -68.33
C GLY A 50 1.54 16.58 -67.39
N TYR A 51 2.67 16.11 -67.92
CA TYR A 51 3.76 15.52 -67.14
C TYR A 51 4.37 16.54 -66.18
N PHE A 52 4.71 17.74 -66.67
CA PHE A 52 5.25 18.81 -65.82
C PHE A 52 4.25 19.22 -64.74
N LEU A 53 2.97 19.33 -65.07
CA LEU A 53 1.92 19.65 -64.11
C LEU A 53 1.81 18.58 -63.01
N MET A 54 1.83 17.30 -63.38
CA MET A 54 1.82 16.19 -62.42
C MET A 54 3.06 16.16 -61.54
N SER A 55 4.23 16.37 -62.15
CA SER A 55 5.52 16.40 -61.46
C SER A 55 5.60 17.54 -60.44
N PHE A 56 5.09 18.72 -60.81
CA PHE A 56 5.25 19.92 -59.99
C PHE A 56 4.12 20.13 -58.98
N LEU A 57 2.91 19.62 -59.21
CA LEU A 57 1.79 19.80 -58.27
C LEU A 57 1.46 18.52 -57.48
N VAL A 58 1.38 17.36 -58.14
CA VAL A 58 0.83 16.16 -57.48
C VAL A 58 1.90 15.43 -56.67
N ALA A 59 3.09 15.23 -57.24
CA ALA A 59 4.19 14.57 -56.53
C ALA A 59 4.61 15.26 -55.22
N PRO A 60 4.78 16.61 -55.14
CA PRO A 60 5.15 17.26 -53.88
C PRO A 60 4.04 17.18 -52.82
N ASN A 61 2.78 17.27 -53.21
CA ASN A 61 1.65 17.13 -52.28
C ASN A 61 1.62 15.74 -51.63
N ILE A 62 1.83 14.68 -52.41
CA ILE A 62 1.89 13.30 -51.89
C ILE A 62 3.11 13.12 -50.96
N LYS A 63 4.27 13.65 -51.35
CA LYS A 63 5.48 13.61 -50.52
C LYS A 63 5.28 14.32 -49.18
N SER A 64 4.63 15.48 -49.16
CA SER A 64 4.33 16.21 -47.93
C SER A 64 3.44 15.40 -46.99
N ILE A 65 2.41 14.73 -47.50
CA ILE A 65 1.51 13.89 -46.69
C ILE A 65 2.26 12.67 -46.15
N LEU A 66 3.11 12.05 -46.97
CA LEU A 66 3.91 10.90 -46.54
C LEU A 66 4.87 11.29 -45.41
N ASN A 67 5.60 12.39 -45.55
CA ASN A 67 6.49 12.91 -44.52
C ASN A 67 5.74 13.25 -43.22
N LEU A 68 4.54 13.82 -43.33
CA LEU A 68 3.70 14.11 -42.17
C LEU A 68 3.30 12.83 -41.43
N ARG A 69 2.87 11.80 -42.18
CA ARG A 69 2.52 10.50 -41.59
C ARG A 69 3.72 9.82 -40.95
N GLU A 70 4.86 9.82 -41.63
CA GLU A 70 6.10 9.27 -41.09
C GLU A 70 6.49 9.97 -39.79
N THR A 71 6.44 11.30 -39.78
CA THR A 71 6.73 12.11 -38.58
C THR A 71 5.76 11.78 -37.44
N ASN A 72 4.46 11.65 -37.73
CA ASN A 72 3.47 11.28 -36.72
C ASN A 72 3.72 9.88 -36.16
N ILE A 73 4.00 8.89 -37.01
CA ILE A 73 4.34 7.53 -36.58
C ILE A 73 5.59 7.54 -35.71
N GLN A 74 6.64 8.25 -36.11
CA GLN A 74 7.86 8.37 -35.31
C GLN A 74 7.57 9.02 -33.95
N ASN A 75 6.79 10.10 -33.92
CA ASN A 75 6.39 10.76 -32.67
C ASN A 75 5.58 9.85 -31.77
N ASP A 76 4.64 9.08 -32.32
CA ASP A 76 3.82 8.13 -31.55
C ASP A 76 4.66 6.98 -31.01
N LEU A 77 5.64 6.48 -31.79
CA LEU A 77 6.60 5.48 -31.33
C LEU A 77 7.48 6.01 -30.19
N VAL A 78 7.94 7.27 -30.28
CA VAL A 78 8.72 7.91 -29.21
C VAL A 78 7.88 8.06 -27.95
N LYS A 79 6.64 8.54 -28.07
CA LYS A 79 5.70 8.65 -26.93
C LYS A 79 5.40 7.29 -26.31
N ALA A 80 5.16 6.27 -27.11
CA ALA A 80 4.92 4.91 -26.63
C ALA A 80 6.14 4.39 -25.86
N LYS A 81 7.35 4.53 -26.40
CA LYS A 81 8.58 4.14 -25.70
C LYS A 81 8.79 4.91 -24.39
N ALA A 82 8.57 6.22 -24.39
CA ALA A 82 8.67 7.04 -23.19
C ALA A 82 7.67 6.60 -22.13
N SER A 83 6.42 6.33 -22.52
CA SER A 83 5.37 5.81 -21.63
C SER A 83 5.72 4.43 -21.09
N THR A 84 6.26 3.52 -21.91
CA THR A 84 6.73 2.21 -21.43
C THR A 84 7.86 2.36 -20.42
N GLN A 85 8.85 3.22 -20.69
CA GLN A 85 9.96 3.45 -19.78
C GLN A 85 9.51 4.09 -18.45
N GLU A 86 8.53 5.01 -18.49
CA GLU A 86 7.94 5.59 -17.29
C GLU A 86 7.18 4.54 -16.46
N ASN A 87 6.38 3.69 -17.12
CA ASN A 87 5.70 2.58 -16.46
C ASN A 87 6.68 1.58 -15.83
N GLU A 88 7.81 1.30 -16.48
CA GLU A 88 8.86 0.44 -15.91
C GLU A 88 9.47 1.05 -14.65
N LYS A 89 9.75 2.37 -14.65
CA LYS A 89 10.24 3.10 -13.46
C LYS A 89 9.23 3.06 -12.32
N ILE A 90 7.96 3.35 -12.60
CA ILE A 90 6.88 3.29 -11.60
C ILE A 90 6.76 1.86 -11.04
N LYS A 91 6.86 0.85 -11.90
CA LYS A 91 6.81 -0.56 -11.46
C LYS A 91 7.98 -0.90 -10.54
N GLN A 92 9.19 -0.46 -10.88
CA GLN A 92 10.37 -0.65 -10.02
C GLN A 92 10.18 0.04 -8.66
N GLU A 93 9.73 1.29 -8.67
CA GLU A 93 9.46 2.05 -7.45
C GLU A 93 8.39 1.37 -6.58
N ILE A 94 7.32 0.85 -7.17
CA ILE A 94 6.29 0.08 -6.43
C ILE A 94 6.91 -1.18 -5.79
N ILE A 95 7.76 -1.90 -6.51
CA ILE A 95 8.41 -3.11 -5.97
C ILE A 95 9.33 -2.74 -4.79
N ASP A 96 10.07 -1.63 -4.90
CA ASP A 96 10.94 -1.15 -3.84
C ASP A 96 10.15 -0.69 -2.60
N HIS A 97 9.07 0.08 -2.80
CA HIS A 97 8.16 0.46 -1.69
C HIS A 97 7.53 -0.77 -1.05
N GLN A 98 7.10 -1.77 -1.82
CA GLN A 98 6.56 -3.01 -1.26
C GLN A 98 7.60 -3.75 -0.41
N LYS A 99 8.86 -3.77 -0.84
CA LYS A 99 9.95 -4.38 -0.07
C LYS A 99 10.21 -3.60 1.23
N ASP A 100 10.28 -2.28 1.16
CA ASP A 100 10.47 -1.42 2.32
C ASP A 100 9.31 -1.53 3.33
N ILE A 101 8.05 -1.50 2.85
CA ILE A 101 6.87 -1.70 3.70
C ILE A 101 6.93 -3.07 4.38
N LYS A 102 7.28 -4.14 3.67
CA LYS A 102 7.43 -5.48 4.28
C LYS A 102 8.49 -5.48 5.38
N LEU A 103 9.65 -4.86 5.15
CA LEU A 103 10.72 -4.75 6.14
C LEU A 103 10.29 -3.93 7.36
N ARG A 104 9.65 -2.78 7.14
CA ARG A 104 9.12 -1.92 8.22
C ARG A 104 8.05 -2.64 9.03
N SER A 105 7.13 -3.33 8.38
CA SER A 105 6.10 -4.12 9.06
C SER A 105 6.70 -5.26 9.88
N GLN A 106 7.67 -6.00 9.35
CA GLN A 106 8.37 -7.03 10.11
C GLN A 106 9.11 -6.45 11.31
N LYS A 107 9.78 -5.31 11.14
CA LYS A 107 10.44 -4.61 12.24
C LYS A 107 9.45 -4.20 13.33
N LEU A 108 8.33 -3.58 12.94
CA LEU A 108 7.27 -3.14 13.86
C LEU A 108 6.66 -4.32 14.61
N ILE A 109 6.40 -5.45 13.92
CA ILE A 109 5.92 -6.67 14.56
C ILE A 109 6.92 -7.19 15.59
N ASN A 110 8.21 -7.25 15.24
CA ASN A 110 9.25 -7.73 16.16
C ASN A 110 9.41 -6.80 17.37
N GLU A 111 9.35 -5.48 17.16
CA GLU A 111 9.40 -4.47 18.22
C GLU A 111 8.20 -4.60 19.16
N ALA A 112 6.98 -4.67 18.63
CA ALA A 112 5.77 -4.88 19.42
C ALA A 112 5.79 -6.21 20.21
N LEU A 113 6.32 -7.29 19.61
CA LEU A 113 6.49 -8.57 20.30
C LEU A 113 7.53 -8.48 21.42
N SER A 114 8.64 -7.75 21.20
CA SER A 114 9.66 -7.53 22.21
C SER A 114 9.11 -6.70 23.38
N ASP A 115 8.43 -5.59 23.10
CA ASP A 115 7.83 -4.71 24.11
C ASP A 115 6.73 -5.42 24.90
N SER A 116 5.94 -6.26 24.23
CA SER A 116 4.93 -7.09 24.88
C SER A 116 5.58 -8.09 25.85
N LYS A 117 6.65 -8.77 25.45
CA LYS A 117 7.40 -9.68 26.34
C LYS A 117 7.96 -8.95 27.56
N LEU A 118 8.61 -7.80 27.35
CA LEU A 118 9.13 -6.98 28.46
C LEU A 118 8.03 -6.51 29.42
N SER A 119 6.86 -6.14 28.88
CA SER A 119 5.71 -5.73 29.68
C SER A 119 5.11 -6.89 30.49
N ILE A 120 5.08 -8.10 29.90
CA ILE A 120 4.66 -9.33 30.59
C ILE A 120 5.64 -9.64 31.73
N GLU A 121 6.95 -9.70 31.46
CA GLU A 121 7.97 -9.97 32.49
C GLU A 121 7.91 -8.97 33.65
N LYS A 122 7.75 -7.68 33.35
CA LYS A 122 7.56 -6.63 34.37
C LYS A 122 6.31 -6.87 35.21
N THR A 123 5.20 -7.21 34.56
CA THR A 123 3.92 -7.48 35.23
C THR A 123 4.02 -8.73 36.11
N GLU A 124 4.64 -9.80 35.62
CA GLU A 124 4.90 -11.02 36.40
C GLU A 124 5.74 -10.73 37.64
N HIS A 125 6.81 -9.96 37.50
CA HIS A 125 7.66 -9.57 38.62
C HIS A 125 6.92 -8.70 39.65
N ASP A 126 6.09 -7.75 39.20
CA ASP A 126 5.28 -6.91 40.08
C ASP A 126 4.19 -7.73 40.80
N ILE A 127 3.58 -8.70 40.11
CA ILE A 127 2.63 -9.65 40.70
C ILE A 127 3.34 -10.51 41.74
N ALA A 128 4.51 -11.08 41.43
CA ALA A 128 5.30 -11.90 42.35
C ALA A 128 5.67 -11.11 43.62
N LYS A 129 6.08 -9.85 43.49
CA LYS A 129 6.32 -8.95 44.63
C LYS A 129 5.06 -8.73 45.47
N LYS A 130 3.91 -8.46 44.83
CA LYS A 130 2.63 -8.28 45.54
C LYS A 130 2.23 -9.54 46.29
N ILE A 131 2.36 -10.71 45.66
CA ILE A 131 2.07 -12.02 46.28
C ILE A 131 2.98 -12.23 47.50
N ASN A 132 4.29 -12.06 47.36
CA ASN A 132 5.23 -12.21 48.49
C ASN A 132 4.91 -11.23 49.63
N SER A 133 4.52 -9.99 49.32
CA SER A 133 4.10 -9.03 50.36
C SER A 133 2.81 -9.46 51.08
N LYS A 134 1.85 -10.05 50.35
CA LYS A 134 0.60 -10.56 50.92
C LYS A 134 0.85 -11.78 51.79
N ILE A 135 1.71 -12.70 51.35
CA ILE A 135 2.15 -13.86 52.14
C ILE A 135 2.80 -13.38 53.43
N SER A 136 3.78 -12.48 53.35
CA SER A 136 4.45 -11.94 54.55
C SER A 136 3.50 -11.22 55.52
N LYS A 137 2.50 -10.49 55.01
CA LYS A 137 1.45 -9.89 55.85
C LYS A 137 0.54 -10.93 56.48
N ALA A 138 0.13 -11.95 55.74
CA ALA A 138 -0.68 -13.05 56.25
C ALA A 138 0.06 -13.83 57.33
N ASP A 139 1.35 -14.13 57.13
CA ASP A 139 2.19 -14.80 58.13
C ASP A 139 2.31 -13.98 59.42
N LYS A 140 2.52 -12.66 59.31
CA LYS A 140 2.54 -11.77 60.49
C LYS A 140 1.20 -11.77 61.23
N ASN A 141 0.09 -11.66 60.50
CA ASN A 141 -1.24 -11.70 61.10
C ASN A 141 -1.51 -13.05 61.79
N ILE A 142 -1.08 -14.16 61.19
CA ILE A 142 -1.19 -15.50 61.80
C ILE A 142 -0.37 -15.57 63.10
N GLN A 143 0.86 -15.06 63.10
CA GLN A 143 1.70 -15.01 64.29
C GLN A 143 1.10 -14.14 65.41
N GLU A 144 0.52 -12.98 65.05
CA GLU A 144 -0.16 -12.09 65.99
C GLU A 144 -1.40 -12.76 66.59
N LEU A 145 -2.26 -13.34 65.75
CA LEU A 145 -3.43 -14.11 66.21
C LEU A 145 -3.04 -15.29 67.10
N GLN A 146 -1.97 -16.02 66.77
CA GLN A 146 -1.47 -17.11 67.62
C GLN A 146 -1.05 -16.59 69.00
N LYS A 147 -0.35 -15.45 69.05
CA LYS A 147 0.07 -14.84 70.31
C LYS A 147 -1.11 -14.36 71.15
N ASP A 148 -2.10 -13.74 70.51
CA ASP A 148 -3.31 -13.26 71.17
C ASP A 148 -4.14 -14.42 71.72
N ILE A 149 -4.35 -15.47 70.93
CA ILE A 149 -5.07 -16.69 71.38
C ILE A 149 -4.34 -17.34 72.57
N ILE A 150 -3.01 -17.45 72.54
CA ILE A 150 -2.25 -18.01 73.68
C ILE A 150 -2.44 -17.14 74.93
N SER A 151 -2.39 -15.81 74.78
CA SER A 151 -2.64 -14.87 75.88
C SER A 151 -4.06 -15.02 76.45
N ASP A 152 -5.07 -15.09 75.57
CA ASP A 152 -6.47 -15.25 75.96
C ASP A 152 -6.71 -16.59 76.66
N ILE A 153 -6.15 -17.69 76.16
CA ILE A 153 -6.22 -19.01 76.81
C ILE A 153 -5.59 -18.97 78.21
N VAL A 154 -4.41 -18.33 78.38
CA VAL A 154 -3.76 -18.20 79.69
C VAL A 154 -4.62 -17.37 80.64
N ASN A 155 -5.21 -16.27 80.18
CA ASN A 155 -6.09 -15.44 81.00
C ASN A 155 -7.39 -16.16 81.39
N SER A 156 -8.03 -16.88 80.46
CA SER A 156 -9.21 -17.69 80.77
C SER A 156 -8.88 -18.85 81.70
N ALA A 157 -7.72 -19.48 81.56
CA ALA A 157 -7.26 -20.52 82.49
C ALA A 157 -7.03 -19.94 83.91
N ASP A 158 -6.41 -18.75 84.02
CA ASP A 158 -6.26 -18.02 85.27
C ASP A 158 -7.64 -17.77 85.94
N GLU A 159 -8.62 -17.29 85.18
CA GLU A 159 -9.97 -17.02 85.69
C GLU A 159 -10.68 -18.28 86.18
N ILE A 160 -10.63 -19.38 85.40
CA ILE A 160 -11.20 -20.68 85.78
C ILE A 160 -10.51 -21.22 87.03
N ILE A 161 -9.17 -21.15 87.11
CA ILE A 161 -8.41 -21.62 88.28
C ILE A 161 -8.78 -20.81 89.53
N ILE A 162 -8.91 -19.48 89.41
CA ILE A 162 -9.35 -18.62 90.52
C ILE A 162 -10.77 -19.00 90.98
N GLU A 163 -11.68 -19.30 90.05
CA GLU A 163 -13.05 -19.72 90.39
C GLU A 163 -13.06 -21.10 91.09
N ILE A 164 -12.31 -22.07 90.58
CA ILE A 164 -12.18 -23.41 91.18
C ILE A 164 -11.56 -23.31 92.58
N VAL A 165 -10.45 -22.57 92.75
CA VAL A 165 -9.79 -22.41 94.05
C VAL A 165 -10.73 -21.74 95.06
N LYS A 166 -11.48 -20.70 94.66
CA LYS A 166 -12.50 -20.08 95.52
C LYS A 166 -13.59 -21.06 95.96
N LYS A 167 -14.05 -21.95 95.07
CA LYS A 167 -15.09 -22.94 95.39
C LYS A 167 -14.59 -24.08 96.28
N PHE A 168 -13.30 -24.43 96.20
CA PHE A 168 -12.75 -25.57 96.95
C PHE A 168 -12.05 -25.20 98.27
N THR A 169 -11.52 -23.98 98.46
CA THR A 169 -10.72 -23.67 99.66
C THR A 169 -11.36 -22.71 100.68
N ASN A 170 -12.47 -22.04 100.37
CA ASN A 170 -13.18 -21.09 101.26
C ASN A 170 -12.29 -20.07 102.02
N ILE A 171 -11.06 -19.80 101.54
CA ILE A 171 -10.10 -18.84 102.10
C ILE A 171 -9.66 -17.88 100.98
N ASN A 172 -9.79 -16.58 101.26
CA ASN A 172 -9.46 -15.49 100.35
C ASN A 172 -7.94 -15.28 100.31
N HIS A 173 -7.25 -15.95 99.39
CA HIS A 173 -5.81 -15.74 99.15
C HIS A 173 -5.53 -14.62 98.16
N ASP A 174 -4.38 -13.97 98.37
CA ASP A 174 -3.89 -12.80 97.65
C ASP A 174 -3.71 -13.07 96.15
N LYS A 175 -4.43 -12.30 95.32
CA LYS A 175 -4.50 -12.40 93.85
C LYS A 175 -3.12 -12.32 93.17
N ALA A 176 -2.11 -11.76 93.84
CA ALA A 176 -0.77 -11.60 93.31
C ALA A 176 0.02 -12.92 93.21
N ASN A 177 -0.06 -13.80 94.23
CA ASN A 177 0.70 -15.05 94.26
C ASN A 177 0.15 -16.11 93.29
N LEU A 178 -1.18 -16.20 93.14
CA LEU A 178 -1.81 -17.13 92.19
C LEU A 178 -1.47 -16.79 90.73
N LYS A 179 -1.52 -15.50 90.36
CA LYS A 179 -1.10 -15.05 89.02
C LYS A 179 0.37 -15.32 88.73
N GLN A 180 1.24 -15.31 89.75
CA GLN A 180 2.66 -15.56 89.59
C GLN A 180 2.96 -17.06 89.40
N VAL A 181 2.26 -17.94 90.13
CA VAL A 181 2.38 -19.40 89.98
C VAL A 181 1.83 -19.87 88.63
N VAL A 182 0.70 -19.34 88.16
CA VAL A 182 0.17 -19.71 86.83
C VAL A 182 1.01 -19.14 85.69
N LYS A 183 1.54 -17.91 85.81
CA LYS A 183 2.55 -17.39 84.86
C LYS A 183 3.83 -18.22 84.84
N ALA A 184 4.27 -18.77 85.97
CA ALA A 184 5.43 -19.65 86.01
C ALA A 184 5.14 -21.01 85.35
N ALA A 185 3.96 -21.59 85.60
CA ALA A 185 3.52 -22.84 84.97
C ALA A 185 3.32 -22.70 83.45
N SER A 186 2.69 -21.62 82.99
CA SER A 186 2.49 -21.37 81.55
C SER A 186 3.81 -21.12 80.82
N LYS A 187 4.78 -20.48 81.47
CA LYS A 187 6.12 -20.27 80.91
C LYS A 187 6.91 -21.57 80.75
N ASN A 188 6.80 -22.51 81.70
CA ASN A 188 7.43 -23.83 81.60
C ASN A 188 6.83 -24.69 80.47
N ILE A 189 5.50 -24.63 80.27
CA ILE A 189 4.81 -25.38 79.20
C ILE A 189 5.18 -24.82 77.81
N LEU A 190 5.47 -23.53 77.70
CA LEU A 190 5.89 -22.88 76.45
C LEU A 190 7.37 -23.11 76.08
N THR A 191 8.22 -23.56 77.02
CA THR A 191 9.66 -23.82 76.79
C THR A 191 10.02 -25.29 76.57
N GLU A 192 9.06 -26.22 76.66
CA GLU A 192 9.29 -27.67 76.53
C GLU A 192 9.02 -28.22 75.11
N LYS A 193 8.99 -27.35 74.10
CA LYS A 193 9.05 -27.70 72.67
C LYS A 193 10.22 -26.98 72.01
#